data_AF-A0A6N2CLR8-F1
#
_entry.id   AF-A0A6N2CLR8-F1
#
_cell.length_a   1.000
_cell.length_b   1.000
_cell.length_c   1.000
_cell.angle_alpha   90.00
_cell.angle_beta   90.00
_cell.angle_gamma   90.00
#
_symmetry.space_group_name_H-M   'P 1'
#
loop_
_entity.id
_entity.type
_entity.pdbx_description
1 polymer ?
#
loop_
_entity_poly.entity_id
_entity_poly.type
_entity_poly.pdbx_seq_one_letter_code
_entity_poly.pdbx_strand_id
1 'polypeptide(L)' 'MALKLLLNGSQGRMGLAITDIASANDAEIVAACDAGDDPGASIDSCEAIIDFSFHEVTLGIAQLAATHKRP' A
#
# COMPACT_ATOMS: atom_id res chain seq x y z
N MET A 1 -4.15 -9.35 -15.91
CA MET A 1 -4.69 -8.08 -15.38
C MET A 1 -3.82 -7.76 -14.18
N ALA A 2 -3.24 -6.56 -14.10
CA ALA A 2 -2.28 -6.25 -13.04
C ALA A 2 -3.00 -6.13 -11.69
N LEU A 3 -2.42 -6.68 -10.64
CA LEU A 3 -2.93 -6.59 -9.27
C LEU A 3 -2.79 -5.15 -8.76
N LYS A 4 -3.89 -4.54 -8.36
CA LYS A 4 -3.89 -3.16 -7.86
C LYS A 4 -3.50 -3.10 -6.40
N LEU A 5 -2.44 -2.38 -6.07
CA LEU A 5 -1.86 -2.34 -4.74
C LEU A 5 -1.90 -0.93 -4.14
N LEU A 6 -2.21 -0.87 -2.84
CA LEU A 6 -1.87 0.28 -2.00
C LEU A 6 -0.54 0.01 -1.32
N LEU A 7 0.40 0.95 -1.42
CA LEU A 7 1.72 0.86 -0.79
C LEU A 7 1.86 1.94 0.29
N ASN A 8 1.90 1.52 1.55
CA ASN A 8 2.16 2.39 2.69
C ASN A 8 3.66 2.37 3.06
N GLY A 9 4.26 3.55 3.22
CA GLY A 9 5.72 3.72 3.35
C GLY A 9 6.43 3.83 1.99
N SER A 10 5.76 4.45 1.01
CA SER A 10 6.20 4.51 -0.39
C SER A 10 7.51 5.27 -0.63
N GLN A 11 7.87 6.25 0.21
CA GLN A 11 9.14 6.99 0.10
C GLN A 11 10.30 6.29 0.83
N GLY A 12 10.02 5.23 1.60
CA GLY A 12 11.03 4.40 2.23
C GLY A 12 11.83 3.58 1.21
N ARG A 13 12.99 3.06 1.65
CA ARG A 13 13.86 2.21 0.81
C ARG A 13 13.12 1.02 0.20
N MET A 14 12.27 0.36 0.99
CA MET A 14 11.48 -0.76 0.50
C MET A 14 10.34 -0.31 -0.41
N GLY A 15 9.68 0.81 -0.10
CA GLY A 15 8.64 1.38 -0.93
C GLY A 15 9.13 1.65 -2.36
N LEU A 16 10.25 2.36 -2.49
CA LEU A 16 10.89 2.63 -3.78
C LEU A 16 11.21 1.33 -4.54
N ALA A 17 11.82 0.35 -3.87
CA ALA A 17 12.17 -0.93 -4.48
C ALA A 17 10.93 -1.70 -4.98
N ILE A 18 9.81 -1.65 -4.25
CA ILE A 18 8.54 -2.28 -4.65
C ILE A 18 7.95 -1.57 -5.85
N THR A 19 7.92 -0.24 -5.85
CA THR A 19 7.45 0.57 -6.98
C THR A 19 8.24 0.26 -8.25
N ASP A 20 9.56 0.13 -8.16
CA ASP A 20 10.44 -0.15 -9.30
C ASP A 20 10.16 -1.52 -9.96
N ILE A 21 9.75 -2.52 -9.17
CA ILE A 21 9.51 -3.89 -9.67
C ILE A 21 8.04 -4.22 -9.93
N ALA A 22 7.09 -3.40 -9.49
CA ALA A 22 5.66 -3.74 -9.50
C ALA A 22 5.15 -4.12 -10.90
N SER A 23 5.43 -3.28 -11.90
CA SER A 23 4.97 -3.50 -13.28
C SER A 23 5.56 -4.77 -13.90
N ALA A 24 6.80 -5.12 -13.55
CA ALA A 24 7.46 -6.35 -13.99
C ALA A 24 6.93 -7.62 -13.30
N ASN A 25 6.14 -7.47 -12.24
CA ASN A 25 5.54 -8.56 -11.45
C ASN A 25 4.00 -8.58 -11.56
N ASP A 26 3.44 -8.10 -12.68
CA ASP A 26 1.99 -8.03 -12.91
C ASP A 26 1.23 -7.29 -11.79
N ALA A 27 1.81 -6.24 -11.25
CA ALA A 27 1.21 -5.39 -10.23
C ALA A 27 1.26 -3.90 -10.61
N GLU A 28 0.31 -3.14 -10.08
CA GLU A 28 0.17 -1.70 -10.29
C GLU A 28 0.01 -1.01 -8.93
N ILE A 29 0.90 -0.08 -8.58
CA ILE A 29 0.73 0.76 -7.39
C ILE A 29 -0.29 1.86 -7.72
N VAL A 30 -1.55 1.65 -7.34
CA VAL A 30 -2.65 2.60 -7.60
C VAL A 30 -2.77 3.65 -6.51
N ALA A 31 -2.19 3.39 -5.34
CA ALA A 31 -2.11 4.33 -4.23
C ALA A 31 -0.75 4.18 -3.53
N ALA A 32 0.00 5.28 -3.43
CA ALA A 32 1.26 5.37 -2.71
C ALA A 32 1.08 6.36 -1.57
N CYS A 33 1.26 5.91 -0.34
CA CYS A 33 1.09 6.71 0.87
C CYS A 33 2.39 6.74 1.68
N ASP A 34 2.63 7.86 2.36
CA ASP A 34 3.69 8.01 3.34
C ASP A 34 3.20 8.85 4.54
N ALA A 35 4.12 9.30 5.39
CA ALA A 35 3.81 10.03 6.61
C ALA A 35 2.97 11.28 6.34
N GLY A 36 1.76 11.30 6.88
CA GLY A 36 0.81 12.41 6.77
C GLY A 36 -0.25 12.24 5.69
N ASP A 37 -0.14 11.22 4.84
CA ASP A 37 -1.18 10.88 3.86
C ASP A 37 -2.33 10.09 4.50
N ASP A 38 -3.47 10.06 3.83
CA ASP A 38 -4.64 9.25 4.20
C ASP A 38 -4.76 8.01 3.29
N PRO A 39 -4.38 6.81 3.76
CA PRO A 39 -4.51 5.57 2.99
C PRO A 39 -5.98 5.20 2.72
N GLY A 40 -6.91 5.67 3.54
CA GLY A 40 -8.34 5.42 3.40
C GLY A 40 -8.94 6.06 2.15
N ALA A 41 -8.34 7.13 1.63
CA ALA A 41 -8.85 7.82 0.44
C ALA A 41 -8.83 6.96 -0.83
N SER A 42 -7.96 5.95 -0.90
CA SER A 42 -7.74 5.15 -2.12
C SER A 42 -7.93 3.64 -1.94
N ILE A 43 -8.26 3.19 -0.73
CA ILE A 43 -8.41 1.76 -0.34
C ILE A 43 -9.44 0.98 -1.17
N ASP A 44 -10.47 1.67 -1.69
CA ASP A 44 -11.51 1.03 -2.50
C ASP A 44 -11.03 0.72 -3.93
N SER A 45 -9.96 1.38 -4.38
CA SER A 45 -9.38 1.22 -5.71
C SER A 45 -8.32 0.10 -5.79
N CYS A 46 -7.83 -0.37 -4.65
CA CYS A 46 -6.83 -1.44 -4.56
C CYS A 46 -7.45 -2.79 -4.20
N GLU A 47 -6.72 -3.85 -4.51
CA GLU A 47 -7.07 -5.24 -4.22
C GLU A 47 -6.33 -5.79 -3.01
N ALA A 48 -5.14 -5.26 -2.68
CA ALA A 48 -4.35 -5.62 -1.51
C ALA A 48 -3.50 -4.44 -1.01
N ILE A 49 -3.02 -4.53 0.24
CA ILE A 49 -2.13 -3.53 0.84
C ILE A 49 -0.74 -4.11 1.08
N ILE A 50 0.29 -3.32 0.80
CA ILE A 50 1.66 -3.58 1.23
C ILE A 50 2.06 -2.50 2.24
N ASP A 51 2.46 -2.92 3.44
CA ASP A 51 2.90 -2.02 4.51
C ASP A 51 4.40 -2.19 4.82
N PHE A 52 5.19 -1.17 4.48
CA PHE A 52 6.59 -1.02 4.88
C PHE A 52 6.82 0.31 5.61
N SER A 53 5.95 0.60 6.57
CA SER A 53 6.05 1.77 7.44
C SER A 53 6.66 1.46 8.81
N PHE A 54 6.53 2.39 9.75
CA PHE A 54 6.94 2.19 11.14
C PHE A 54 5.94 1.31 11.90
N HIS A 55 6.42 0.57 12.89
CA HIS A 55 5.60 -0.34 13.70
C HIS A 55 4.40 0.36 14.38
N GLU A 56 4.49 1.67 14.64
CA GLU A 56 3.41 2.47 15.22
C GLU A 56 2.25 2.71 14.25
N VAL A 57 2.51 2.67 12.95
CA VAL A 57 1.54 2.91 11.87
C VAL A 57 0.85 1.61 11.45
N THR A 58 1.56 0.48 11.50
CA THR A 58 1.07 -0.83 11.04
C THR A 58 -0.28 -1.25 11.61
N LEU A 59 -0.57 -0.94 12.88
CA LEU A 59 -1.87 -1.27 13.47
C LEU A 59 -3.04 -0.55 12.75
N GLY A 60 -2.88 0.73 12.42
CA GLY A 60 -3.89 1.50 11.71
C GLY A 60 -4.13 0.96 10.29
N ILE A 61 -3.05 0.57 9.60
CA ILE A 61 -3.14 -0.05 8.28
C ILE A 61 -3.83 -1.40 8.34
N ALA A 62 -3.49 -2.25 9.32
CA ALA A 62 -4.14 -3.55 9.49
C ALA A 62 -5.64 -3.41 9.80
N GLN A 63 -6.03 -2.42 10.60
CA GLN A 63 -7.44 -2.11 10.88
C GLN A 63 -8.18 -1.62 9.63
N LEU A 64 -7.53 -0.78 8.82
CA LEU A 64 -8.07 -0.33 7.53
C LEU A 64 -8.26 -1.52 6.59
N ALA A 65 -7.26 -2.38 6.46
CA ALA A 65 -7.32 -3.61 5.65
C ALA A 65 -8.50 -4.50 6.06
N ALA A 66 -8.63 -4.77 7.37
CA ALA A 66 -9.73 -5.57 7.91
C ALA A 66 -11.10 -4.94 7.64
N THR A 67 -11.23 -3.62 7.80
CA THR A 67 -12.47 -2.88 7.55
C THR A 67 -12.92 -2.98 6.09
N HIS A 68 -11.98 -2.83 5.16
CA HIS A 68 -12.26 -2.86 3.72
C HIS A 68 -12.14 -4.25 3.10
N LYS A 69 -11.90 -5.30 3.91
CA LYS A 69 -11.69 -6.69 3.48
C LYS A 69 -10.60 -6.80 2.42
N ARG A 70 -9.53 -6.03 2.60
CA ARG A 70 -8.32 -6.12 1.78
C ARG A 70 -7.31 -7.03 2.49
N PRO A 71 -6.71 -8.00 1.80
CA PRO A 71 -5.56 -8.74 2.31
C PRO A 71 -4.35 -7.82 2.46
#